data_AF-A0A9Q0Q797-F1
#
_entry.id   AF-A0A9Q0Q797-F1
#
_cell.length_a   1.000
_cell.length_b   1.000
_cell.length_c   1.000
_cell.angle_alpha   90.00
_cell.angle_beta   90.00
_cell.angle_gamma   90.00
#
_symmetry.space_group_name_H-M   'P 1'
#
loop_
_entity.id
_entity.type
_entity.pdbx_description
1 polymer ?
#
loop_
_entity_poly.entity_id
_entity_poly.type
_entity_poly.pdbx_seq_one_letter_code
_entity_poly.pdbx_strand_id
1 'polypeptide(L)'
;MVIDSSSGKEVRTSSGTFLPRGRDKTIKDIEKRIADFSYIPVEHGEGLQILHYEVGQKYEPHFDYFMDDDNTENGGQRIATVLMYLSNNEEGDEPVFPSVKGNISAVPWWNELSEC
;
A
#
# COMPACT_ATOMS: atom_id res chain seq x y z
N MET A 1 0.94 -9.94 -10.43
CA MET A 1 1.90 -11.00 -10.11
C MET A 1 3.27 -10.41 -9.78
N VAL A 2 3.83 -10.76 -8.62
CA VAL A 2 5.25 -10.51 -8.26
C VAL A 2 5.85 -11.85 -7.89
N ILE A 3 7.03 -12.14 -8.43
CA ILE A 3 7.75 -13.40 -8.22
C ILE A 3 9.03 -13.08 -7.45
N ASP A 4 9.29 -13.83 -6.39
CA ASP A 4 10.56 -13.75 -5.67
C ASP A 4 11.69 -14.32 -6.54
N SER A 5 12.73 -13.50 -6.78
CA SER A 5 13.81 -13.84 -7.70
C SER A 5 14.69 -15.00 -7.23
N SER A 6 14.73 -15.27 -5.91
CA SER A 6 15.57 -16.31 -5.32
C SER A 6 14.89 -17.68 -5.28
N SER A 7 13.59 -17.71 -5.01
CA SER A 7 12.80 -18.93 -4.80
C SER A 7 11.88 -19.28 -5.97
N GLY A 8 11.67 -18.34 -6.90
CA GLY A 8 10.77 -18.50 -8.04
C GLY A 8 9.29 -18.59 -7.65
N LYS A 9 8.95 -18.29 -6.39
CA LYS A 9 7.58 -18.36 -5.89
C LYS A 9 6.84 -17.06 -6.18
N GLU A 10 5.56 -17.18 -6.54
CA GLU A 10 4.66 -16.04 -6.58
C GLU A 10 4.41 -15.53 -5.16
N VAL A 11 4.95 -14.34 -4.86
CA VAL A 11 4.80 -13.69 -3.56
C VAL A 11 3.64 -12.70 -3.55
N ARG A 12 3.24 -12.19 -4.72
CA ARG A 12 2.01 -11.40 -4.89
C ARG A 12 1.20 -11.96 -6.05
N THR A 13 -0.03 -12.37 -5.79
CA THR A 13 -0.91 -12.96 -6.80
C THR A 13 -1.98 -12.00 -7.33
N SER A 14 -2.02 -10.75 -6.83
CA SER A 14 -2.96 -9.73 -7.28
C SER A 14 -2.71 -9.20 -8.70
N SER A 15 -3.78 -8.63 -9.25
CA SER A 15 -3.72 -7.73 -10.39
C SER A 15 -3.47 -6.29 -9.93
N GLY A 16 -2.85 -5.46 -10.76
CA GLY A 16 -2.58 -4.08 -10.39
C GLY A 16 -2.16 -3.17 -11.52
N THR A 17 -2.29 -1.88 -11.28
CA THR A 17 -1.89 -0.82 -12.21
C THR A 17 -1.40 0.41 -11.44
N PHE A 18 -0.71 1.31 -12.14
CA PHE A 18 -0.30 2.60 -11.59
C PHE A 18 -1.10 3.72 -12.24
N LEU A 19 -1.57 4.65 -11.42
CA LEU A 19 -2.07 5.94 -11.87
C LEU A 19 -0.90 6.94 -11.79
N PRO A 20 -0.52 7.58 -12.91
CA PRO A 20 0.56 8.54 -12.89
C PRO A 20 0.21 9.72 -11.99
N ARG A 21 1.23 10.34 -11.42
CA ARG A 21 1.06 11.47 -10.52
C ARG A 21 0.32 12.61 -11.17
N GLY A 22 -0.62 13.19 -10.42
CA GLY A 22 -1.43 14.30 -10.90
C GLY A 22 -2.20 14.02 -12.20
N ARG A 23 -2.57 12.75 -12.45
CA ARG A 23 -3.31 12.30 -13.66
C ARG A 23 -4.52 13.17 -13.98
N ASP A 24 -5.36 13.43 -13.00
CA ASP A 24 -6.57 14.24 -13.11
C ASP A 24 -6.87 14.97 -11.79
N LYS A 25 -7.96 15.75 -11.75
CA LYS A 25 -8.33 16.53 -10.57
C LYS A 25 -8.54 15.64 -9.34
N THR A 26 -9.21 14.50 -9.49
CA THR A 26 -9.52 13.59 -8.38
C THR A 26 -8.24 13.03 -7.80
N ILE A 27 -7.33 12.55 -8.65
CA ILE A 27 -6.03 12.02 -8.20
C ILE A 27 -5.19 13.10 -7.50
N LYS A 28 -5.17 14.34 -8.02
CA LYS A 28 -4.47 15.46 -7.36
C LYS A 28 -5.06 15.78 -5.98
N ASP A 29 -6.38 15.76 -5.85
CA ASP A 29 -7.04 16.03 -4.57
C ASP A 29 -6.72 14.92 -3.55
N ILE A 30 -6.64 13.65 -3.98
CA ILE A 30 -6.25 12.52 -3.13
C ILE A 30 -4.78 12.65 -2.71
N GLU A 31 -3.86 12.88 -3.65
CA GLU A 31 -2.44 13.08 -3.38
C GLU A 31 -2.22 14.24 -2.39
N LYS A 32 -2.96 15.33 -2.54
CA LYS A 32 -2.93 16.46 -1.60
C LYS A 32 -3.37 16.04 -0.19
N ARG A 33 -4.47 15.28 -0.06
CA ARG A 33 -4.94 14.81 1.26
C ARG A 33 -3.92 13.89 1.92
N ILE A 34 -3.28 13.01 1.16
CA ILE A 34 -2.20 12.14 1.65
C ILE A 34 -1.04 12.99 2.17
N ALA A 35 -0.63 14.02 1.42
CA ALA A 35 0.44 14.93 1.83
C ALA A 35 0.07 15.70 3.10
N ASP A 36 -1.15 16.24 3.18
CA ASP A 36 -1.64 16.97 4.34
C ASP A 36 -1.70 16.06 5.59
N PHE A 37 -2.10 14.79 5.44
CA PHE A 37 -2.17 13.80 6.52
C PHE A 37 -0.79 13.34 7.00
N SER A 38 0.10 13.03 6.06
CA SER A 38 1.43 12.47 6.36
C SER A 38 2.46 13.53 6.71
N TYR A 39 2.17 14.81 6.46
CA TYR A 39 3.12 15.93 6.51
C TYR A 39 4.32 15.75 5.56
N ILE A 40 4.16 14.94 4.51
CA ILE A 40 5.16 14.71 3.47
C ILE A 40 4.71 15.45 2.19
N PRO A 41 5.58 16.27 1.54
CA PRO A 41 5.23 16.96 0.30
C PRO A 41 4.78 15.99 -0.80
N VAL A 42 3.81 16.41 -1.63
CA VAL A 42 3.29 15.62 -2.76
C VAL A 42 4.40 15.20 -3.72
N GLU A 43 5.45 16.03 -3.82
CA GLU A 43 6.63 15.80 -4.65
C GLU A 43 7.39 14.53 -4.29
N HIS A 44 7.31 14.06 -3.05
CA HIS A 44 7.96 12.83 -2.58
C HIS A 44 7.10 11.58 -2.75
N GLY A 45 5.83 11.73 -3.14
CA GLY A 45 4.97 10.59 -3.44
C GLY A 45 5.35 9.94 -4.76
N GLU A 46 5.12 8.63 -4.86
CA GLU A 46 5.02 7.87 -6.11
C GLU A 46 3.62 8.02 -6.72
N GLY A 47 3.43 7.57 -7.96
CA GLY A 47 2.07 7.43 -8.53
C GLY A 47 1.25 6.40 -7.75
N LEU A 48 -0.07 6.59 -7.67
CA LEU A 48 -0.92 5.68 -6.89
C LEU A 48 -0.91 4.27 -7.49
N GLN A 49 -0.50 3.29 -6.68
CA GLN A 49 -0.59 1.88 -7.03
C GLN A 49 -1.99 1.36 -6.66
N ILE A 50 -2.73 0.87 -7.65
CA ILE A 50 -4.04 0.24 -7.46
C ILE A 50 -3.85 -1.27 -7.54
N LEU A 51 -4.32 -1.98 -6.53
CA LEU A 51 -4.24 -3.44 -6.44
C LEU A 51 -5.65 -4.01 -6.26
N HIS A 52 -5.93 -5.09 -6.98
CA HIS A 52 -7.19 -5.82 -6.87
C HIS A 52 -6.90 -7.30 -6.60
N TYR A 53 -7.43 -7.78 -5.49
CA TYR A 53 -7.29 -9.14 -4.99
C TYR A 53 -8.62 -9.86 -5.17
N GLU A 54 -8.59 -10.97 -5.90
CA GLU A 54 -9.69 -11.93 -5.94
C GLU A 54 -9.61 -12.89 -4.75
N VAL A 55 -10.70 -13.59 -4.45
CA VAL A 55 -10.77 -14.58 -3.36
C VAL A 55 -9.60 -15.57 -3.48
N GLY A 56 -8.82 -15.69 -2.41
CA GLY A 56 -7.65 -16.57 -2.33
C GLY A 56 -6.34 -15.97 -2.89
N GLN A 57 -6.37 -14.77 -3.46
CA GLN A 57 -5.15 -14.03 -3.78
C GLN A 57 -4.55 -13.39 -2.54
N LYS A 58 -3.24 -13.18 -2.55
CA LYS A 58 -2.50 -12.69 -1.38
C LYS A 58 -1.23 -11.95 -1.77
N TYR A 59 -0.66 -11.29 -0.77
CA TYR A 59 0.72 -10.85 -0.79
C TYR A 59 1.41 -11.39 0.46
N GLU A 60 2.49 -12.15 0.27
CA GLU A 60 3.37 -12.55 1.36
C GLU A 60 3.96 -11.32 2.09
N PRO A 61 4.24 -11.43 3.41
CA PRO A 61 4.87 -10.36 4.17
C PRO A 61 6.17 -9.88 3.54
N HIS A 62 6.33 -8.56 3.41
CA HIS A 62 7.48 -7.92 2.80
C HIS A 62 7.74 -6.54 3.43
N PHE A 63 8.82 -5.91 3.01
CA PHE A 63 9.12 -4.52 3.31
C PHE A 63 8.83 -3.66 2.08
N ASP A 64 8.26 -2.47 2.31
CA ASP A 64 8.04 -1.51 1.23
C ASP A 64 9.31 -0.74 0.86
N TYR A 65 10.27 -0.62 1.79
CA TYR A 65 11.55 0.02 1.55
C TYR A 65 12.45 -0.86 0.67
N PHE A 66 13.31 -0.22 -0.10
CA PHE A 66 14.25 -0.91 -0.99
C PHE A 66 15.44 -1.45 -0.20
N MET A 67 15.82 -2.69 -0.51
CA MET A 67 17.02 -3.34 0.03
C MET A 67 18.24 -3.18 -0.87
N ASP A 68 18.01 -2.76 -2.12
CA ASP A 68 19.05 -2.56 -3.13
C ASP A 68 19.39 -1.08 -3.32
N ASP A 69 20.65 -0.84 -3.66
CA ASP A 69 21.19 0.50 -3.87
C ASP A 69 20.62 1.14 -5.14
N ASP A 70 20.34 0.34 -6.18
CA ASP A 70 19.87 0.84 -7.49
C ASP A 70 18.53 1.60 -7.38
N ASN A 71 17.53 1.03 -6.69
CA ASN A 71 16.25 1.71 -6.49
C ASN A 71 16.40 2.94 -5.58
N THR A 72 17.29 2.85 -4.59
CA THR A 72 17.55 3.95 -3.64
C THR A 72 18.22 5.14 -4.33
N GLU A 73 19.15 4.91 -5.26
CA GLU A 73 19.84 5.96 -6.02
C GLU A 73 18.90 6.66 -7.04
N ASN A 74 18.00 5.92 -7.67
CA ASN A 74 17.17 6.44 -8.76
C ASN A 74 15.85 7.09 -8.29
N GLY A 75 15.31 6.67 -7.13
CA GLY A 75 14.01 7.13 -6.62
C GLY A 75 14.02 7.63 -5.17
N GLY A 76 15.13 7.46 -4.46
CA GLY A 76 15.18 7.66 -3.00
C GLY A 76 14.61 6.46 -2.23
N GLN A 77 14.72 6.51 -0.91
CA GLN A 77 14.18 5.47 -0.03
C GLN A 77 12.74 5.79 0.41
N ARG A 78 11.89 4.76 0.47
CA ARG A 78 10.53 4.88 1.03
C ARG A 78 10.58 4.95 2.55
N ILE A 79 10.07 6.05 3.09
CA ILE A 79 10.04 6.30 4.55
C ILE A 79 8.67 5.99 5.19
N ALA A 80 7.60 5.92 4.38
CA ALA A 80 6.24 5.68 4.84
C ALA A 80 5.38 5.14 3.69
N THR A 81 4.36 4.36 4.05
CA THR A 81 3.33 3.86 3.13
C THR A 81 1.95 4.25 3.66
N VAL A 82 1.09 4.76 2.77
CA VAL A 82 -0.33 4.98 3.06
C VAL A 82 -1.13 3.94 2.28
N LEU A 83 -1.71 2.98 3.00
CA LEU A 83 -2.58 1.94 2.44
C LEU A 83 -4.04 2.37 2.58
N MET A 84 -4.77 2.42 1.47
CA MET A 84 -6.19 2.83 1.43
C MET A 84 -7.03 1.67 0.89
N TYR A 85 -8.08 1.29 1.63
CA TYR A 85 -9.08 0.34 1.16
C TYR A 85 -10.08 1.03 0.24
N LEU A 86 -10.30 0.48 -0.94
CA LEU A 86 -11.22 1.06 -1.95
C LEU A 86 -12.58 0.35 -1.96
N SER A 87 -12.71 -0.76 -1.25
CA SER A 87 -13.92 -1.56 -1.09
C SER A 87 -13.96 -2.16 0.31
N ASN A 88 -15.15 -2.51 0.77
CA ASN A 88 -15.31 -3.32 1.97
C ASN A 88 -14.85 -4.74 1.65
N ASN A 89 -14.04 -5.32 2.52
CA ASN A 89 -13.60 -6.70 2.38
C ASN A 89 -14.61 -7.63 3.06
N GLU A 90 -14.84 -8.79 2.45
CA GLU A 90 -15.37 -9.93 3.21
C GLU A 90 -14.23 -10.44 4.13
N GLU A 91 -14.60 -11.10 5.23
CA GLU A 91 -13.70 -11.57 6.28
C GLU A 91 -12.42 -12.25 5.72
N GLY A 92 -11.22 -11.80 6.14
CA GLY A 92 -9.94 -12.49 5.84
C GLY A 92 -8.89 -11.72 5.03
N ASP A 93 -9.20 -10.54 4.47
CA ASP A 93 -8.27 -9.75 3.63
C ASP A 93 -7.53 -8.64 4.41
N GLU A 94 -7.27 -8.86 5.69
CA GLU A 94 -6.62 -7.88 6.56
C GLU A 94 -5.09 -7.90 6.37
N PRO A 95 -4.41 -6.74 6.29
CA PRO A 95 -2.96 -6.67 6.33
C PRO A 95 -2.45 -7.19 7.67
N VAL A 96 -1.67 -8.26 7.61
CA VAL A 96 -1.00 -8.82 8.78
C VAL A 96 0.39 -8.21 8.87
N PHE A 97 0.73 -7.65 10.03
CA PHE A 97 2.08 -7.19 10.36
C PHE A 97 2.72 -8.18 11.34
N PRO A 98 3.43 -9.22 10.89
CA PRO A 98 3.80 -10.37 11.73
C PRO A 98 4.72 -10.02 12.90
N SER A 99 5.52 -8.96 12.75
CA SER A 99 6.50 -8.51 13.73
C SER A 99 5.91 -7.55 14.79
N VAL A 100 4.68 -7.07 14.59
CA VAL A 100 4.03 -6.13 15.52
C VAL A 100 3.52 -6.90 16.74
N LYS A 101 4.05 -6.57 17.92
CA LYS A 101 3.60 -7.13 19.21
C LYS A 101 2.37 -6.42 19.78
N GLY A 102 1.48 -5.95 18.91
CA GLY A 102 0.27 -5.20 19.25
C GLY A 102 -0.92 -5.80 18.55
N ASN A 103 -1.99 -6.05 19.29
CA ASN A 103 -3.26 -6.47 18.71
C ASN A 103 -3.79 -5.27 17.89
N ILE A 104 -3.89 -5.38 16.56
CA ILE A 104 -4.39 -4.31 15.68
C ILE A 104 -5.85 -3.93 15.97
N SER A 105 -6.53 -4.68 16.84
CA SER A 105 -7.79 -4.31 17.51
C SER A 105 -7.67 -3.15 18.53
N ALA A 106 -6.50 -2.52 18.70
CA ALA A 106 -6.30 -1.39 19.62
C ALA A 106 -7.02 -0.09 19.21
N VAL A 107 -7.73 -0.08 18.08
CA VAL A 107 -8.66 0.99 17.68
C VAL A 107 -10.09 0.41 17.69
N PRO A 108 -10.80 0.45 18.83
CA PRO A 108 -12.12 -0.19 18.97
C PRO A 108 -13.17 0.31 17.96
N TRP A 109 -12.99 1.53 17.45
CA TRP A 109 -13.92 2.23 16.55
C TRP A 109 -13.47 2.24 15.08
N TRP A 110 -12.49 1.41 14.68
CA TRP A 110 -12.06 1.38 13.27
C TRP A 110 -13.21 1.05 12.31
N ASN A 111 -14.11 0.16 12.72
CA ASN A 111 -15.32 -0.18 11.95
C ASN A 111 -16.34 0.97 11.87
N GLU A 112 -16.32 1.93 12.81
CA GLU A 112 -17.24 3.07 12.83
C GLU A 112 -16.82 4.21 11.89
N LEU A 113 -15.58 4.19 11.39
CA LEU A 113 -15.07 5.17 10.40
C LEU A 113 -15.30 4.71 8.94
N SER A 114 -15.74 3.46 8.77
CA SER A 114 -16.01 2.83 7.47
C SER A 114 -17.44 3.07 6.96
N GLU A 115 -18.33 3.58 7.81
CA GLU A 115 -19.68 3.97 7.42
C GLU A 115 -19.69 5.45 7.00
N CYS A 116 -19.48 5.69 5.70
CA CYS A 116 -19.89 6.92 5.03
C CYS A 116 -21.27 6.75 4.38
#